data_AF-A0AAW7BTI4-F1
#
_entry.id   AF-A0AAW7BTI4-F1
#
_cell.length_a   1.000
_cell.length_b   1.000
_cell.length_c   1.000
_cell.angle_alpha   90.00
_cell.angle_beta   90.00
_cell.angle_gamma   90.00
#
_symmetry.space_group_name_H-M   'P 1'
#
loop_
_entity.id
_entity.type
_entity.pdbx_description
1 polymer ?
#
loop_
_entity_poly.entity_id
_entity_poly.type
_entity_poly.pdbx_seq_one_letter_code
_entity_poly.pdbx_strand_id
1 'polypeptide(L)' 'MRKAISSSGKSVTKLPKRNAEALRAQERLVRLKLQYELLDQRIGRVEEGIERPDCTLASLLMRRESLKHDMESQYRRLAS' A
#
# COMPACT_ATOMS: atom_id res chain seq x y z
N MET A 1 35.13 -23.17 -44.51
CA MET A 1 33.83 -22.47 -44.51
C MET A 1 33.54 -21.98 -43.10
N ARG A 2 33.26 -20.68 -42.92
CA ARG A 2 32.92 -20.05 -41.64
C ARG A 2 31.45 -20.33 -41.29
N LYS A 3 31.14 -20.68 -40.04
CA LYS A 3 29.86 -20.31 -39.40
C LYS A 3 30.11 -19.99 -37.94
N ALA A 4 30.15 -18.69 -37.66
CA ALA A 4 29.83 -18.15 -36.35
C ALA A 4 28.30 -18.13 -36.21
N ILE A 5 27.79 -18.57 -35.07
CA ILE A 5 26.41 -18.27 -34.65
C ILE A 5 26.47 -17.62 -33.27
N SER A 6 26.41 -16.30 -33.39
CA SER A 6 25.94 -15.26 -32.46
C SER A 6 25.09 -15.72 -31.27
N SER A 7 25.56 -15.38 -30.07
CA SER A 7 24.90 -14.43 -29.16
C SER A 7 23.37 -14.58 -29.02
N SER A 8 22.93 -15.41 -28.07
CA SER A 8 21.63 -15.22 -27.43
C SER A 8 21.80 -14.28 -26.23
N GLY A 9 21.83 -12.98 -26.52
CA GLY A 9 21.75 -11.94 -25.51
C GLY A 9 20.46 -12.09 -24.71
N LYS A 10 20.60 -12.43 -23.43
CA LYS A 10 19.49 -12.43 -22.47
C LYS A 10 18.93 -11.00 -22.45
N SER A 11 17.81 -10.79 -23.12
CA SER A 11 17.04 -9.57 -22.99
C SER A 11 16.50 -9.55 -21.56
N VAL A 12 17.22 -8.91 -20.64
CA VAL A 12 16.67 -8.51 -19.35
C VAL A 12 15.58 -7.50 -19.71
N THR A 13 14.37 -8.00 -19.87
CA THR A 13 13.18 -7.20 -20.15
C THR A 13 13.04 -6.26 -18.96
N LYS A 14 13.44 -5.00 -19.13
CA LYS A 14 13.09 -3.93 -18.19
C LYS A 14 11.60 -4.01 -18.01
N LEU A 15 11.14 -4.44 -16.83
CA LEU A 15 9.72 -4.32 -16.48
C LEU A 15 9.35 -2.86 -16.73
N PRO A 16 8.32 -2.57 -17.56
CA PRO A 16 7.97 -1.18 -17.82
C PRO A 16 7.66 -0.53 -16.47
N LYS A 17 8.31 0.61 -16.20
CA LYS A 17 8.31 1.28 -14.89
C LYS A 17 6.91 1.44 -14.28
N ARG A 18 5.90 1.58 -15.14
CA ARG A 18 4.46 1.63 -14.80
C ARG A 18 3.95 0.39 -14.07
N ASN A 19 4.37 -0.80 -14.47
CA ASN A 19 3.96 -2.05 -13.82
C ASN A 19 4.58 -2.16 -12.42
N ALA A 20 5.81 -1.71 -12.24
CA ALA A 20 6.46 -1.71 -10.93
C ALA A 20 5.82 -0.69 -9.97
N GLU A 21 5.35 0.45 -10.47
CA GLU A 21 4.63 1.44 -9.67
C GLU A 21 3.24 0.97 -9.26
N ALA A 22 2.50 0.36 -10.18
CA ALA A 22 1.21 -0.25 -9.88
C ALA A 22 1.32 -1.35 -8.81
N LEU A 23 2.32 -2.24 -8.94
CA LEU A 23 2.58 -3.28 -7.93
C LEU A 23 2.89 -2.67 -6.55
N ARG A 24 3.76 -1.65 -6.48
CA ARG A 24 4.05 -0.95 -5.23
C ARG A 24 2.82 -0.27 -4.63
N ALA A 25 1.99 0.37 -5.46
CA ALA A 25 0.76 1.00 -5.01
C ALA A 25 -0.24 -0.04 -4.46
N GLN A 26 -0.33 -1.21 -5.10
CA GLN A 26 -1.19 -2.31 -4.66
C GLN A 26 -0.70 -2.92 -3.33
N GLU A 27 0.60 -3.20 -3.19
CA GLU A 27 1.17 -3.67 -1.93
C GLU A 27 1.01 -2.64 -0.79
N ARG A 28 1.09 -1.35 -1.10
CA ARG A 28 0.84 -0.28 -0.14
C ARG A 28 -0.63 -0.25 0.26
N LEU A 29 -1.55 -0.41 -0.70
CA LEU A 29 -2.99 -0.44 -0.44
C LEU A 29 -3.37 -1.56 0.54
N VAL A 30 -2.81 -2.77 0.35
CA VAL A 30 -3.04 -3.90 1.27
C VAL A 30 -2.60 -3.56 2.69
N ARG A 31 -1.40 -2.96 2.84
CA ARG A 31 -0.89 -2.54 4.15
C ARG A 31 -1.75 -1.46 4.80
N LEU A 32 -2.20 -0.47 4.04
CA LEU A 32 -3.04 0.61 4.53
C LEU A 32 -4.42 0.09 5.00
N LYS A 33 -5.03 -0.85 4.26
CA LYS A 33 -6.30 -1.47 4.67
C LYS A 33 -6.19 -2.21 5.99
N LEU A 34 -5.15 -3.02 6.16
CA LEU A 34 -4.91 -3.72 7.42
C LEU A 34 -4.71 -2.73 8.58
N GLN A 35 -3.93 -1.66 8.36
CA GLN A 35 -3.75 -0.62 9.39
C GLN A 35 -5.07 0.07 9.74
N TYR A 36 -5.91 0.34 8.75
CA TYR A 36 -7.21 0.95 8.94
C TYR A 36 -8.14 0.07 9.77
N GLU A 37 -8.28 -1.21 9.41
CA GLU A 37 -9.13 -2.18 10.11
C GLU A 37 -8.69 -2.36 11.58
N LEU A 38 -7.38 -2.50 11.82
CA LEU A 38 -6.85 -2.63 13.18
C LEU A 38 -7.10 -1.37 14.01
N LEU A 39 -6.97 -0.19 13.39
CA LEU A 39 -7.23 1.08 14.07
C LEU A 39 -8.72 1.27 14.34
N ASP A 40 -9.60 0.88 13.42
CA ASP A 40 -11.05 0.95 13.56
C ASP A 40 -11.53 0.06 14.71
N GLN A 41 -11.04 -1.19 14.78
CA GLN A 41 -11.31 -2.09 15.91
C GLN A 41 -10.81 -1.52 17.24
N ARG A 42 -9.63 -0.88 17.24
CA ARG A 42 -9.08 -0.24 18.44
C ARG A 42 -9.94 0.93 18.89
N ILE A 43 -10.38 1.77 17.95
CA ILE A 43 -11.30 2.88 18.24
C ILE A 43 -12.57 2.36 18.89
N GLY A 44 -13.18 1.30 18.35
CA GLY A 44 -14.35 0.66 18.96
C GLY A 44 -14.12 0.25 20.41
N ARG A 45 -13.00 -0.44 20.70
CA ARG A 45 -12.64 -0.80 22.09
C ARG A 45 -12.42 0.41 23.00
N VAL A 46 -11.87 1.50 22.47
CA VAL A 46 -11.66 2.75 23.23
C VAL A 46 -13.00 3.41 23.55
N GLU A 47 -13.91 3.47 22.57
CA GLU A 47 -15.25 4.06 22.73
C GLU A 47 -16.12 3.24 23.69
N GLU A 48 -15.97 1.91 23.70
CA GLU A 48 -16.61 1.00 24.66
C GLU A 48 -15.98 1.04 26.06
N GLY A 49 -14.87 1.77 26.23
CA GLY A 49 -14.14 1.84 27.51
C GLY A 49 -13.36 0.56 27.86
N ILE A 50 -13.21 -0.37 26.92
CA ILE A 50 -12.47 -1.63 27.07
C ILE A 50 -10.95 -1.39 27.04
N GLU A 51 -10.50 -0.43 26.23
CA GLU A 51 -9.09 -0.09 26.06
C GLU A 51 -8.82 1.36 26.49
N ARG A 52 -7.80 1.59 27.33
CA ARG A 52 -7.31 2.93 27.63
C ARG A 52 -6.19 3.30 26.66
N PRO A 53 -6.39 4.29 25.77
CA PRO A 53 -5.37 4.68 24.82
C PRO A 53 -4.29 5.55 25.47
N ASP A 54 -3.05 5.45 24.97
CA ASP A 54 -1.95 6.37 25.35
C ASP A 54 -2.13 7.80 24.80
N CYS A 55 -3.08 7.98 23.86
CA CYS A 55 -3.40 9.25 23.23
C CYS A 55 -4.91 9.53 23.27
N THR A 56 -5.35 10.68 22.78
CA THR A 56 -6.78 11.03 22.76
C THR A 56 -7.54 10.24 21.69
N LEU A 57 -8.84 9.99 21.91
CA LEU A 57 -9.73 9.43 20.88
C LEU A 57 -9.71 10.26 19.59
N ALA A 58 -9.68 11.60 19.73
CA ALA A 58 -9.55 12.51 18.59
C ALA A 58 -8.29 12.22 17.75
N SER A 59 -7.14 11.94 18.40
CA SER A 59 -5.91 11.56 17.70
C SER A 59 -6.04 10.25 16.92
N LEU A 60 -6.79 9.27 17.45
CA LEU A 60 -7.07 8.02 16.74
C LEU A 60 -7.96 8.24 15.52
N LEU A 61 -9.02 9.05 15.66
CA LEU A 61 -9.93 9.40 14.57
C LEU A 61 -9.20 10.16 13.45
N MET A 62 -8.35 11.12 13.79
CA MET A 62 -7.52 11.84 12.81
C MET A 62 -6.60 10.88 12.04
N ARG A 63 -6.00 9.91 12.73
CA ARG A 63 -5.15 8.91 12.09
C ARG A 63 -5.94 7.98 11.17
N ARG A 64 -7.16 7.61 11.54
CA ARG A 64 -8.07 6.83 10.71
C ARG A 64 -8.42 7.58 9.42
N GLU A 65 -8.74 8.86 9.52
CA GLU A 65 -9.03 9.68 8.33
C GLU A 65 -7.79 9.84 7.43
N SER A 66 -6.61 10.01 8.03
CA SER A 66 -5.34 10.05 7.28
C SER A 66 -5.09 8.76 6.49
N LEU A 67 -5.36 7.60 7.09
CA LEU A 67 -5.25 6.31 6.39
C LEU A 67 -6.23 6.21 5.22
N LYS A 68 -7.46 6.72 5.39
CA LYS A 68 -8.47 6.74 4.33
C LYS A 68 -8.03 7.59 3.14
N HIS A 69 -7.53 8.80 3.39
CA HIS A 69 -6.98 9.66 2.34
C HIS A 69 -5.76 9.03 1.64
N ASP A 70 -4.90 8.35 2.39
CA ASP A 70 -3.74 7.64 1.84
C ASP A 70 -4.18 6.50 0.90
N MET A 71 -5.23 5.76 1.27
CA MET A 71 -5.82 4.72 0.42
C MET A 71 -6.44 5.30 -0.85
N GLU A 72 -7.22 6.38 -0.75
CA GLU A 72 -7.80 7.09 -1.90
C GLU A 72 -6.70 7.55 -2.87
N SER A 73 -5.57 8.03 -2.34
CA SER A 73 -4.40 8.41 -3.14
C SER A 73 -3.80 7.21 -3.89
N GLN A 74 -3.68 6.04 -3.25
CA GLN A 74 -3.22 4.83 -3.95
C GLN A 74 -4.23 4.36 -5.00
N TYR A 75 -5.52 4.43 -4.74
CA TYR A 75 -6.55 4.10 -5.74
C TYR A 75 -6.45 4.98 -6.98
N ARG A 76 -6.24 6.29 -6.82
CA ARG A 76 -6.03 7.20 -7.96
C ARG A 76 -4.80 6.83 -8.79
N ARG A 77 -3.71 6.40 -8.15
CA ARG A 77 -2.48 5.94 -8.84
C ARG A 77 -2.66 4.62 -9.59
N LEU A 78 -3.51 3.73 -9.08
CA LEU A 78 -3.83 2.47 -9.74
C LEU A 78 -4.78 2.66 -10.93
N ALA A 79 -5.62 3.70 -10.89
CA ALA A 79 -6.55 4.06 -11.96
C ALA A 79 -5.93 4.90 -13.09
N SER A 80 -4.73 5.46 -12.89
CA SER A 80 -4.02 6.32 -13.87
C SER A 80 -3.16 5.55 -14.87
#